data_AF-A0A5C7BIA2-F1
#
_entry.id   AF-A0A5C7BIA2-F1
#
_cell.length_a   1.000
_cell.length_b   1.000
_cell.length_c   1.000
_cell.angle_alpha   90.00
_cell.angle_beta   90.00
_cell.angle_gamma   90.00
#
_symmetry.space_group_name_H-M   'P 1'
#
loop_
_entity.id
_entity.type
_entity.pdbx_description
1 polymer ?
#
loop_
_entity_poly.entity_id
_entity_poly.type
_entity_poly.pdbx_seq_one_letter_code
_entity_poly.pdbx_strand_id
1 'polypeptide(L)'
;MKDITLSKERFLNAITFSILLVLIVFVLVVADYAIVYPAYKSIVNYMSFFSLVTLITMSRRVSIVNGEIVKGIHVFVFVFKKERFPLAEIDDVMLNQNDDLYYEIVAKSKKHSDFIISKFPNKNPARKQLELIKRQIEIE
;
A
#
# COMPACT_ATOMS: atom_id res chain seq x y z
N MET A 1 9.79 -11.33 17.38
CA MET A 1 9.85 -11.62 15.93
C MET A 1 10.20 -10.34 15.18
N LYS A 2 10.96 -10.39 14.10
CA LYS A 2 11.35 -9.19 13.34
C LYS A 2 10.24 -8.87 12.33
N ASP A 3 9.77 -7.63 12.27
CA ASP A 3 8.77 -7.20 11.29
C ASP A 3 9.38 -7.23 9.89
N ILE A 4 8.75 -7.93 8.94
CA ILE A 4 9.25 -8.08 7.57
C ILE A 4 8.25 -7.47 6.61
N THR A 5 8.65 -6.41 5.91
CA THR A 5 7.85 -5.84 4.81
C THR A 5 8.05 -6.66 3.54
N LEU A 6 6.98 -7.29 3.04
CA LEU A 6 6.98 -8.14 1.85
C LEU A 6 6.74 -7.36 0.57
N SER A 7 5.85 -6.36 0.62
CA SER A 7 5.58 -5.45 -0.49
C SER A 7 5.33 -4.05 0.03
N LYS A 8 5.79 -3.06 -0.75
CA LYS A 8 5.50 -1.64 -0.55
C LYS A 8 5.25 -0.99 -1.90
N GLU A 9 4.00 -0.66 -2.15
CA GLU A 9 3.57 0.03 -3.35
C GLU A 9 3.10 1.44 -3.00
N ARG A 10 3.38 2.41 -3.87
CA ARG A 10 2.78 3.75 -3.72
C ARG A 10 1.27 3.61 -3.91
N PHE A 11 0.49 4.28 -3.05
CA PHE A 11 -0.97 4.18 -3.14
C PHE A 11 -1.52 4.77 -4.44
N LEU A 12 -0.89 5.86 -4.92
CA LEU A 12 -1.20 6.49 -6.20
C LEU A 12 -0.11 6.19 -7.22
N ASN A 13 -0.53 5.91 -8.46
CA ASN A 13 0.40 5.91 -9.58
C ASN A 13 0.79 7.37 -9.95
N ALA A 14 1.84 7.51 -10.78
CA ALA A 14 2.37 8.83 -11.13
C ALA A 14 1.33 9.73 -11.83
N ILE A 15 0.51 9.16 -12.72
CA ILE A 15 -0.49 9.90 -13.49
C ILE A 15 -1.58 10.46 -12.58
N THR A 16 -2.17 9.61 -11.73
CA THR A 16 -3.21 10.00 -10.77
C THR A 16 -2.67 11.00 -9.76
N PHE A 17 -1.41 10.84 -9.33
CA PHE A 17 -0.74 11.82 -8.48
C PHE A 17 -0.61 13.19 -9.18
N SER A 18 -0.17 13.23 -10.43
CA SER A 18 -0.06 14.46 -11.21
C SER A 18 -1.41 15.17 -11.39
N ILE A 19 -2.47 14.42 -11.68
CA ILE A 19 -3.83 14.98 -11.81
C ILE A 19 -4.29 15.61 -10.48
N LEU A 20 -4.11 14.90 -9.37
CA LEU A 20 -4.44 15.41 -8.02
C LEU A 20 -3.63 16.68 -7.68
N LEU A 21 -2.36 16.71 -8.04
CA LEU A 21 -1.50 17.87 -7.80
C LEU A 21 -2.00 19.12 -8.54
N VAL A 22 -2.39 18.97 -9.81
CA VAL A 22 -2.97 20.07 -10.59
C VAL A 22 -4.27 20.57 -9.96
N LEU A 23 -5.15 19.66 -9.51
CA LEU A 23 -6.40 20.03 -8.85
C LEU A 23 -6.15 20.78 -7.53
N ILE A 24 -5.18 20.35 -6.72
CA ILE A 24 -4.82 21.03 -5.47
C ILE A 24 -4.30 22.44 -5.76
N VAL A 25 -3.42 22.60 -6.74
CA VAL A 25 -2.90 23.92 -7.15
C VAL A 25 -4.04 24.82 -7.63
N PHE A 26 -4.96 24.30 -8.43
CA PHE A 26 -6.12 25.05 -8.89
C PHE A 26 -7.00 25.53 -7.72
N VAL A 27 -7.29 24.65 -6.76
CA VAL A 27 -8.06 25.01 -5.55
C VAL A 27 -7.34 26.08 -4.74
N LEU A 28 -6.02 25.99 -4.59
CA LEU A 28 -5.22 26.99 -3.88
C LEU A 28 -5.30 28.36 -4.57
N VAL A 29 -5.15 28.40 -5.90
CA VAL A 29 -5.27 29.64 -6.67
C VAL A 29 -6.66 30.25 -6.53
N VAL A 30 -7.72 29.45 -6.70
CA VAL A 30 -9.10 29.95 -6.55
C VAL A 30 -9.37 30.44 -5.13
N ALA A 31 -8.91 29.72 -4.11
CA ALA A 31 -9.04 30.13 -2.71
C ALA A 31 -8.30 31.45 -2.44
N ASP A 32 -7.15 31.68 -3.08
CA ASP A 32 -6.37 32.91 -2.96
C ASP A 32 -7.17 34.15 -3.39
N TYR A 33 -7.96 34.01 -4.47
CA TYR A 33 -8.82 35.06 -5.02
C TYR A 33 -10.20 35.17 -4.35
N ALA A 34 -10.78 34.04 -3.93
CA ALA A 34 -12.16 33.99 -3.44
C ALA A 34 -12.28 34.27 -1.93
N ILE A 35 -11.23 34.00 -1.14
CA ILE A 35 -11.27 34.12 0.32
C ILE A 35 -10.62 35.44 0.75
N VAL A 36 -11.47 36.39 1.13
CA VAL A 36 -11.04 37.74 1.57
C VAL A 36 -10.39 37.72 2.96
N TYR A 37 -10.84 36.83 3.83
CA TYR A 37 -10.41 36.77 5.22
C TYR A 37 -9.11 35.95 5.39
N PRO A 38 -8.02 36.54 5.92
CA PRO A 38 -6.70 35.89 6.00
C PRO A 38 -6.69 34.59 6.81
N ALA A 39 -7.49 34.50 7.88
CA ALA A 39 -7.55 33.32 8.73
C ALA A 39 -8.05 32.08 7.96
N TYR A 40 -9.11 32.23 7.17
CA TYR A 40 -9.65 31.12 6.37
C TYR A 40 -8.69 30.72 5.24
N LYS A 41 -8.00 31.69 4.63
CA LYS A 41 -6.96 31.43 3.63
C LYS A 41 -5.82 30.57 4.20
N SER A 42 -5.35 30.90 5.41
CA SER A 42 -4.35 30.09 6.12
C SER A 42 -4.83 28.67 6.44
N ILE A 43 -6.09 28.50 6.85
CA ILE A 43 -6.68 27.18 7.11
C ILE A 43 -6.71 26.33 5.84
N VAL A 44 -7.18 26.89 4.72
CA VAL A 44 -7.25 26.17 3.43
C VAL A 44 -5.86 25.78 2.93
N ASN A 45 -4.87 26.68 3.06
CA ASN A 45 -3.49 26.39 2.69
C ASN A 45 -2.91 25.26 3.54
N TYR A 46 -3.12 25.30 4.85
CA TYR A 46 -2.64 24.26 5.76
C TYR A 46 -3.29 22.90 5.48
N MET A 47 -4.62 22.86 5.29
CA MET A 47 -5.33 21.64 4.93
C MET A 47 -4.83 21.06 3.60
N SER A 48 -4.67 21.90 2.58
CA SER A 48 -4.19 21.47 1.26
C SER A 48 -2.77 20.91 1.32
N PHE A 49 -1.87 21.57 2.07
CA PHE A 49 -0.51 21.09 2.31
C PHE A 49 -0.51 19.75 3.05
N PHE A 50 -1.31 19.64 4.12
CA PHE A 50 -1.43 18.41 4.89
C PHE A 50 -1.98 17.25 4.04
N SER A 51 -2.98 17.51 3.20
CA SER A 51 -3.52 16.53 2.24
C SER A 51 -2.45 16.10 1.23
N LEU A 52 -1.68 17.02 0.67
CA LEU A 52 -0.60 16.71 -0.28
C LEU A 52 0.45 15.79 0.37
N VAL A 53 0.92 16.17 1.56
CA VAL A 53 1.91 15.41 2.32
C VAL A 53 1.39 14.01 2.68
N THR A 54 0.11 13.91 3.06
CA THR A 54 -0.56 12.65 3.34
C THR A 54 -0.59 11.75 2.09
N LEU A 55 -0.97 12.29 0.93
CA LEU A 55 -1.04 11.54 -0.32
C LEU A 55 0.33 11.04 -0.78
N ILE A 56 1.39 11.83 -0.63
CA ILE A 56 2.77 11.45 -1.00
C ILE A 56 3.29 10.29 -0.15
N THR A 57 2.93 10.28 1.14
CA THR A 57 3.44 9.30 2.12
C THR A 57 2.61 8.03 2.20
N MET A 58 1.41 8.05 1.59
CA MET A 58 0.49 6.92 1.55
C MET A 58 1.04 5.77 0.70
N SER A 59 1.13 4.59 1.29
CA SER A 59 1.63 3.38 0.63
C SER A 59 0.79 2.17 1.00
N ARG A 60 0.52 1.28 0.05
CA ARG A 60 -0.02 -0.04 0.36
C ARG A 60 1.14 -0.93 0.76
N ARG A 61 1.04 -1.60 1.91
CA ARG A 61 2.06 -2.52 2.36
C ARG A 61 1.47 -3.85 2.77
N VAL A 62 2.23 -4.90 2.52
CA VAL A 62 2.00 -6.24 3.03
C VAL A 62 3.21 -6.62 3.85
N SER A 63 3.00 -7.03 5.09
CA SER A 63 4.06 -7.31 6.05
C SER A 63 3.73 -8.57 6.86
N ILE A 64 4.74 -9.32 7.30
CA ILE A 64 4.57 -10.37 8.31
C ILE A 64 4.93 -9.78 9.67
N VAL A 65 4.00 -9.84 10.61
CA VAL A 65 4.14 -9.33 11.99
C VAL A 65 3.49 -10.32 12.95
N ASN A 66 4.24 -10.83 13.92
CA ASN A 66 3.76 -11.74 14.97
C ASN A 66 2.91 -12.93 14.47
N GLY A 67 3.39 -13.65 13.45
CA GLY A 67 2.66 -14.79 12.88
C GLY A 67 1.42 -14.44 12.07
N GLU A 68 1.25 -13.17 11.71
CA GLU A 68 0.15 -12.70 10.86
C GLU A 68 0.70 -11.98 9.61
N ILE A 69 0.12 -12.25 8.44
CA ILE A 69 0.24 -11.37 7.29
C ILE A 69 -0.72 -10.19 7.48
N VAL A 70 -0.14 -9.01 7.58
CA VAL A 70 -0.84 -7.74 7.70
C VAL A 70 -0.82 -7.04 6.36
N LYS A 71 -2.00 -6.78 5.81
CA LYS A 71 -2.21 -5.95 4.62
C LYS A 71 -2.91 -4.66 5.01
N GLY A 72 -2.39 -3.52 4.58
CA GLY A 72 -3.01 -2.25 4.90
C GLY A 72 -2.45 -1.07 4.14
N ILE A 73 -3.09 0.07 4.33
CA ILE A 73 -2.65 1.35 3.77
C ILE A 73 -1.92 2.11 4.86
N HIS A 74 -0.64 2.35 4.66
CA HIS A 74 0.23 3.04 5.60
C HIS A 74 0.34 4.51 5.21
N VAL A 75 0.05 5.40 6.16
CA VAL A 75 0.27 6.84 6.07
C VAL A 75 1.17 7.19 7.24
N PHE A 76 2.40 7.63 6.97
CA PHE A 76 3.42 7.81 8.01
C PHE A 76 3.58 6.55 8.90
N VAL A 77 3.29 6.68 10.20
CA VAL A 77 3.36 5.64 11.23
C VAL A 77 2.00 4.92 11.39
N PHE A 78 0.92 5.48 10.85
CA PHE A 78 -0.43 4.95 11.00
C PHE A 78 -0.76 3.94 9.90
N VAL A 79 -1.53 2.90 10.28
CA VAL A 79 -2.03 1.87 9.36
C VAL A 79 -3.55 1.95 9.30
N PHE A 80 -4.07 2.24 8.12
CA PHE A 80 -5.48 2.32 7.79
C PHE A 80 -5.93 1.06 7.05
N LYS A 81 -7.16 0.59 7.33
CA LYS A 81 -7.74 -0.65 6.77
C LYS A 81 -6.79 -1.85 6.90
N LYS A 82 -6.53 -2.26 8.14
CA LYS A 82 -5.64 -3.37 8.49
C LYS A 82 -6.39 -4.70 8.36
N GLU A 83 -6.15 -5.43 7.29
CA GLU A 83 -6.50 -6.83 7.16
C GLU A 83 -5.40 -7.68 7.77
N ARG A 84 -5.77 -8.73 8.50
CA ARG A 84 -4.84 -9.63 9.16
C ARG A 84 -5.20 -11.06 8.81
N PHE A 85 -4.19 -11.84 8.43
CA PHE A 85 -4.33 -13.23 8.06
C PHE A 85 -3.32 -14.04 8.87
N PRO A 86 -3.75 -14.88 9.83
CA PRO A 86 -2.84 -15.74 10.57
C PRO A 86 -2.09 -16.69 9.63
N LEU A 87 -0.78 -16.87 9.82
CA LEU A 87 0.04 -17.76 9.00
C LEU A 87 -0.44 -19.23 9.09
N ALA A 88 -0.95 -19.64 10.26
CA ALA A 88 -1.56 -20.96 10.46
C ALA A 88 -2.79 -21.25 9.57
N GLU A 89 -3.41 -20.22 9.00
CA GLU A 89 -4.59 -20.36 8.11
C GLU A 89 -4.23 -20.40 6.62
N ILE A 90 -2.93 -20.27 6.31
CA ILE A 90 -2.41 -20.36 4.95
C ILE A 90 -2.10 -21.82 4.63
N ASP A 91 -2.69 -22.33 3.55
CA ASP A 91 -2.50 -23.70 3.10
C ASP A 91 -1.28 -23.84 2.19
N ASP A 92 -1.15 -22.93 1.23
CA ASP A 92 0.00 -22.86 0.32
C ASP A 92 0.22 -21.43 -0.17
N VAL A 93 1.44 -21.15 -0.60
CA VAL A 93 1.81 -19.92 -1.30
C VAL A 93 2.36 -20.29 -2.67
N MET A 94 1.75 -19.75 -3.71
CA MET A 94 2.11 -20.07 -5.10
C MET A 94 2.39 -18.83 -5.93
N LEU A 95 3.14 -19.03 -7.00
CA LEU A 95 3.40 -18.03 -8.01
C LEU A 95 2.42 -18.23 -9.16
N ASN A 96 1.57 -17.24 -9.41
CA ASN A 96 0.69 -17.22 -10.57
C ASN A 96 1.13 -16.11 -11.53
N GLN A 97 0.77 -16.21 -12.81
CA GLN A 97 0.91 -15.12 -13.77
C GLN A 97 -0.48 -14.59 -14.09
N ASN A 98 -0.67 -13.27 -13.96
CA ASN A 98 -1.94 -12.64 -14.29
C ASN A 98 -2.04 -12.27 -15.78
N ASP A 99 -3.23 -11.82 -16.20
CA ASP A 99 -3.51 -11.44 -17.59
C ASP A 99 -2.64 -10.26 -18.08
N ASP A 100 -2.18 -9.41 -17.16
CA ASP A 100 -1.28 -8.29 -17.42
C ASP A 100 0.21 -8.71 -17.48
N LEU A 101 0.51 -10.01 -17.53
CA LEU A 101 1.84 -10.62 -17.54
C LEU A 101 2.68 -10.40 -16.26
N TYR A 102 2.09 -9.89 -15.18
CA TYR A 102 2.75 -9.80 -13.87
C TYR A 102 2.74 -11.16 -13.17
N TYR A 103 3.83 -11.43 -12.46
CA TYR A 103 3.97 -12.56 -11.56
C TYR A 103 3.46 -12.19 -10.16
N GLU A 104 2.40 -12.84 -9.72
CA GLU A 104 1.74 -12.62 -8.45
C GLU A 104 2.04 -13.75 -7.47
N ILE A 105 2.43 -13.39 -6.25
CA ILE A 105 2.53 -14.34 -5.14
C ILE A 105 1.18 -14.37 -4.44
N VAL A 106 0.50 -15.51 -4.49
CA VAL A 106 -0.84 -15.71 -3.95
C VAL A 106 -0.76 -16.68 -2.77
N ALA A 107 -1.33 -16.28 -1.63
CA ALA A 107 -1.59 -17.17 -0.51
C ALA A 107 -2.99 -17.78 -0.66
N LYS A 108 -3.06 -19.10 -0.59
CA LYS A 108 -4.31 -19.84 -0.44
C LYS A 108 -4.64 -19.97 1.02
N SER A 109 -5.85 -19.57 1.39
CA SER A 109 -6.34 -19.69 2.77
C SER A 109 -7.37 -20.79 2.88
N LYS A 110 -7.39 -21.48 4.03
CA LYS A 110 -8.41 -22.51 4.31
C LYS A 110 -9.77 -21.92 4.65
N LYS A 111 -9.80 -20.68 5.15
CA LYS A 111 -11.01 -20.01 5.66
C LYS A 111 -11.42 -18.77 4.87
N HIS A 112 -10.48 -18.15 4.18
CA HIS A 112 -10.70 -16.92 3.43
C HIS A 112 -10.47 -17.14 1.93
N SER A 113 -10.94 -16.19 1.11
CA SER A 113 -10.59 -16.21 -0.31
C SER A 113 -9.08 -16.02 -0.48
N ASP A 114 -8.54 -16.65 -1.51
CA ASP A 114 -7.15 -16.48 -1.92
C ASP A 114 -6.80 -14.99 -2.03
N PHE A 115 -5.61 -14.60 -1.56
CA PHE A 115 -5.19 -13.21 -1.56
C PHE A 115 -3.77 -13.03 -2.06
N ILE A 116 -3.55 -11.91 -2.74
CA ILE A 116 -2.25 -11.55 -3.32
C ILE A 116 -1.39 -10.90 -2.24
N ILE A 117 -0.21 -11.48 -2.01
CA ILE A 117 0.82 -10.97 -1.10
C ILE A 117 1.66 -9.88 -1.78
N SER A 118 2.10 -10.14 -3.01
CA SER A 118 2.98 -9.23 -3.75
C SER A 118 2.91 -9.47 -5.27
N LYS A 119 3.19 -8.45 -6.06
CA LYS A 119 3.22 -8.50 -7.53
C LYS A 119 4.58 -8.06 -8.05
N PHE A 120 5.06 -8.74 -9.10
CA PHE A 120 6.35 -8.47 -9.72
C PHE A 120 6.23 -8.49 -11.23
N PRO A 121 6.92 -7.57 -11.94
CA PRO A 121 6.94 -7.60 -13.40
C PRO A 121 7.81 -8.76 -13.95
N ASN A 122 8.72 -9.30 -13.15
CA ASN A 122 9.71 -10.29 -13.58
C ASN A 122 9.65 -11.56 -12.71
N LYS A 123 9.83 -12.73 -13.33
CA LYS A 123 9.78 -14.04 -12.68
C LYS A 123 10.86 -14.26 -11.62
N ASN A 124 12.09 -13.84 -11.91
CA ASN A 124 13.25 -14.08 -11.04
C ASN A 124 13.13 -13.42 -9.66
N PRO A 125 12.82 -12.11 -9.54
CA PRO A 125 12.59 -11.51 -8.23
C PRO A 125 11.38 -12.13 -7.53
N ALA A 126 10.33 -12.47 -8.27
CA ALA A 126 9.14 -13.11 -7.70
C ALA A 126 9.44 -14.49 -7.08
N ARG A 127 10.26 -15.32 -7.75
CA ARG A 127 10.71 -16.62 -7.22
C ARG A 127 11.55 -16.47 -5.95
N LYS A 128 12.50 -15.54 -5.94
CA LYS A 128 13.31 -15.27 -4.74
C LYS A 128 12.43 -14.85 -3.56
N GLN A 129 11.45 -13.98 -3.80
CA GLN A 129 10.53 -13.54 -2.75
C GLN A 129 9.62 -14.68 -2.27
N LEU A 130 9.14 -15.53 -3.18
CA LEU A 130 8.34 -16.71 -2.83
C LEU A 130 9.11 -17.64 -1.89
N GLU A 131 10.37 -17.95 -2.20
CA GLU A 131 11.21 -18.80 -1.35
C GLU A 131 11.42 -18.19 0.05
N LEU A 132 11.61 -16.87 0.14
CA LEU A 132 11.72 -16.18 1.43
C LEU A 132 10.43 -16.28 2.25
N ILE A 133 9.28 -16.12 1.61
CA ILE A 133 7.98 -16.25 2.27
C ILE A 133 7.75 -17.70 2.73
N LYS A 134 7.99 -18.70 1.87
CA LYS A 134 7.82 -20.12 2.23
C LYS A 134 8.69 -20.49 3.43
N ARG A 135 9.97 -20.09 3.43
CA ARG A 135 10.87 -20.32 4.58
C ARG A 135 10.38 -19.67 5.86
N GLN A 136 9.73 -18.51 5.80
CA GLN A 136 9.20 -17.84 6.99
C GLN A 136 7.95 -18.54 7.54
N ILE A 137 7.13 -19.11 6.66
CA ILE A 137 5.95 -19.88 7.05
C ILE A 137 6.35 -21.23 7.66
N GLU A 138 7.38 -21.90 7.12
CA GLU A 138 7.86 -23.19 7.65
C GLU A 138 8.59 -23.09 9.00
N ILE A 139 9.04 -21.90 9.41
CA ILE A 139 9.74 -21.68 10.69
C ILE A 139 8.76 -21.46 11.86
N GLU A 140 7.48 -21.18 11.58
CA GLU A 140 6.40 -21.14 12.59
C GLU A 140 5.67 -22.48 12.72
#